data_AF-A0A1G2XXI2-F1
#
_entry.id   AF-A0A1G2XXI2-F1
#
_cell.length_a   1.000
_cell.length_b   1.000
_cell.length_c   1.000
_cell.angle_alpha   90.00
_cell.angle_beta   90.00
_cell.angle_gamma   90.00
#
_symmetry.space_group_name_H-M   'P 1'
#
loop_
_entity.id
_entity.type
_entity.pdbx_description
1 polymer ?
#
loop_
_entity_poly.entity_id
_entity_poly.type
_entity_poly.pdbx_seq_one_letter_code
_entity_poly.pdbx_strand_id
1 'polypeptide(L)'
;MENSKTVIRPTENIGFILILIAILFYFFIMPDIVPQEVTSYPAQKLENGKLLPLNKTVYKVNPFMQTIIYWMPGIAETPSKLVNCIIKDRKNWIGYYSDGSGLVEMRKGKLVPNNVPNDYIYINRFHWWMLSLKNQ
;
A
#
# COMPACT_ATOMS: atom_id res chain seq x y z
N MET A 1 16.96 41.09 -46.09
CA MET A 1 16.98 40.30 -44.83
C MET A 1 15.67 40.60 -44.11
N GLU A 2 14.63 39.83 -44.41
CA GLU A 2 13.30 40.04 -43.86
C GLU A 2 13.07 39.00 -42.76
N ASN A 3 12.98 39.46 -41.52
CA ASN A 3 12.80 38.61 -40.35
C ASN A 3 11.39 37.99 -40.38
N SER A 4 11.33 36.70 -40.68
CA SER A 4 10.10 35.90 -40.56
C SER A 4 9.67 35.86 -39.09
N LYS A 5 8.67 36.68 -38.75
CA LYS A 5 7.98 36.62 -37.46
C LYS A 5 7.11 35.37 -37.47
N THR A 6 7.49 34.36 -36.71
CA THR A 6 6.65 33.21 -36.40
C THR A 6 5.41 33.68 -35.65
N VAL A 7 4.31 33.84 -36.38
CA VAL A 7 2.98 34.11 -35.81
C VAL A 7 2.51 32.82 -35.14
N ILE A 8 2.79 32.68 -33.85
CA ILE A 8 2.24 31.62 -33.00
C ILE A 8 0.74 31.87 -32.92
N ARG A 9 -0.07 31.00 -33.54
CA ARG A 9 -1.54 31.14 -33.53
C ARG A 9 -2.06 30.80 -32.13
N PRO A 10 -2.71 31.74 -31.42
CA PRO A 10 -3.08 31.57 -30.01
C PRO A 10 -4.13 30.46 -29.75
N THR A 11 -4.78 29.95 -30.79
CA THR A 11 -5.84 28.93 -30.69
C THR A 11 -5.32 27.51 -30.43
N GLU A 12 -4.09 27.19 -30.84
CA GLU A 12 -3.52 25.83 -30.63
C GLU A 12 -3.12 25.60 -29.16
N ASN A 13 -2.71 26.64 -28.45
CA ASN A 13 -2.27 26.53 -27.05
C ASN A 13 -3.44 26.31 -26.07
N ILE A 14 -4.65 26.81 -26.37
CA ILE A 14 -5.80 26.70 -25.48
C ILE A 14 -6.26 25.23 -25.37
N GLY A 15 -6.26 24.50 -26.49
CA GLY A 15 -6.62 23.07 -26.50
C GLY A 15 -5.67 22.23 -25.64
N PHE A 16 -4.37 22.47 -25.76
CA PHE A 16 -3.36 21.80 -24.92
C PHE A 16 -3.52 22.13 -23.44
N ILE A 17 -3.79 23.39 -23.09
CA ILE A 17 -4.01 23.80 -21.71
C ILE A 17 -5.25 23.10 -21.12
N LEU A 18 -6.36 23.02 -21.86
CA LEU A 18 -7.58 22.35 -21.39
C LEU A 18 -7.36 20.83 -21.19
N ILE A 19 -6.63 20.18 -22.10
CA ILE A 19 -6.26 18.76 -21.94
C ILE A 19 -5.38 18.57 -20.70
N LEU A 20 -4.38 19.44 -20.48
CA LEU A 20 -3.51 19.36 -19.30
C LEU A 20 -4.29 19.54 -18.00
N ILE A 21 -5.24 20.48 -17.96
CA ILE A 21 -6.11 20.72 -16.80
C ILE A 21 -6.99 19.49 -16.54
N ALA A 22 -7.59 18.90 -17.58
CA ALA A 22 -8.41 17.70 -17.44
C ALA A 22 -7.60 16.51 -16.89
N ILE A 23 -6.36 16.33 -17.36
CA ILE A 23 -5.44 15.30 -16.87
C ILE A 23 -5.08 15.55 -15.39
N LEU A 24 -4.71 16.78 -15.03
CA LEU A 24 -4.39 17.14 -13.65
C LEU A 24 -5.59 16.94 -12.72
N PHE A 25 -6.79 17.32 -13.17
CA PHE A 25 -8.04 17.13 -12.42
C PHE A 25 -8.39 15.66 -12.25
N TYR A 26 -8.17 14.83 -13.27
CA TYR A 26 -8.32 13.38 -13.19
C TYR A 26 -7.38 12.76 -12.13
N PHE A 27 -6.09 13.14 -12.12
CA PHE A 27 -5.14 12.68 -11.10
C PHE A 27 -5.50 13.19 -9.69
N PHE A 28 -6.08 14.39 -9.59
CA PHE A 28 -6.50 14.96 -8.31
C PHE A 28 -7.72 14.25 -7.71
N ILE A 29 -8.66 13.80 -8.56
CA ILE A 29 -9.88 13.11 -8.12
C ILE A 29 -9.65 11.62 -7.86
N MET A 30 -8.69 10.99 -8.55
CA MET A 30 -8.50 9.54 -8.51
C MET A 30 -7.19 9.06 -7.85
N PRO A 31 -6.74 9.60 -6.69
CA PRO A 31 -5.50 9.14 -6.06
C PRO A 31 -5.59 7.72 -5.47
N ASP A 32 -6.78 7.13 -5.40
CA ASP A 32 -7.05 5.83 -4.77
C ASP A 32 -7.31 4.70 -5.79
N ILE A 33 -7.31 4.99 -7.11
CA ILE A 33 -7.48 3.96 -8.16
C ILE A 33 -6.17 3.21 -8.41
N VAL A 34 -5.02 3.85 -8.19
CA VAL A 34 -3.71 3.23 -8.46
C VAL A 34 -3.46 2.15 -7.41
N PRO A 35 -3.13 0.91 -7.82
CA PRO A 35 -2.71 -0.13 -6.89
C PRO A 35 -1.55 0.38 -6.05
N GLN A 36 -1.71 0.36 -4.72
CA GLN A 36 -0.67 0.81 -3.79
C GLN A 36 -0.27 -0.32 -2.87
N GLU A 37 1.01 -0.28 -2.49
CA GLU A 37 1.61 -1.21 -1.56
C GLU A 37 1.52 -0.65 -0.14
N VAL A 38 1.04 -1.48 0.77
CA VAL A 38 1.06 -1.22 2.22
C VAL A 38 1.93 -2.28 2.85
N THR A 39 2.95 -1.88 3.60
CA THR A 39 3.83 -2.80 4.31
C THR A 39 3.49 -2.81 5.79
N SER A 40 3.36 -4.00 6.33
CA SER A 40 3.24 -4.25 7.77
C SER A 40 4.57 -4.71 8.36
N TYR A 41 4.84 -4.29 9.58
CA TYR A 41 6.06 -4.57 10.31
C TYR A 41 5.70 -5.27 11.64
N PRO A 42 5.45 -6.59 11.60
CA PRO A 42 5.11 -7.35 12.78
C PRO A 42 6.33 -7.54 13.69
N ALA A 43 6.08 -7.60 14.99
CA ALA A 43 7.03 -8.00 16.01
C ALA A 43 6.32 -8.85 17.06
N GLN A 44 7.04 -9.82 17.63
CA GLN A 44 6.57 -10.65 18.72
C GLN A 44 7.13 -10.14 20.05
N LYS A 45 6.28 -10.02 21.06
CA LYS A 45 6.64 -9.73 22.43
C LYS A 45 6.99 -11.03 23.14
N LEU A 46 8.24 -11.13 23.60
CA LEU A 46 8.74 -12.26 24.38
C LEU A 46 8.35 -12.10 25.86
N GLU A 47 8.39 -13.19 26.63
CA GLU A 47 8.07 -13.20 28.06
C GLU A 47 8.93 -12.21 28.87
N ASN A 48 10.18 -11.99 28.45
CA ASN A 48 11.10 -11.02 29.06
C ASN A 48 10.81 -9.55 28.67
N GLY A 49 9.74 -9.28 27.93
CA GLY A 49 9.35 -7.96 27.46
C GLY A 49 10.12 -7.45 26.24
N LYS A 50 11.09 -8.21 25.72
CA LYS A 50 11.80 -7.85 24.48
C LYS A 50 10.91 -8.04 23.26
N LEU A 51 11.15 -7.25 22.22
CA LEU A 51 10.48 -7.36 20.94
C LEU A 51 11.40 -8.05 19.93
N LEU A 52 10.93 -9.16 19.37
CA LEU A 52 11.57 -9.86 18.27
C LEU A 52 10.93 -9.40 16.95
N PRO A 53 11.68 -8.76 16.03
CA PRO A 53 11.14 -8.39 14.73
C PRO A 53 10.85 -9.64 13.91
N LEU A 54 9.66 -9.70 13.29
CA LEU A 54 9.27 -10.76 12.39
C LEU A 54 9.35 -10.29 10.93
N ASN A 55 9.26 -11.22 9.98
CA ASN A 55 9.25 -10.91 8.56
C ASN A 55 8.13 -9.92 8.21
N LYS A 56 8.48 -8.85 7.53
CA LYS A 56 7.51 -7.85 7.05
C LYS A 56 6.61 -8.47 5.98
N THR A 57 5.34 -8.09 5.99
CA THR A 57 4.38 -8.51 4.95
C THR A 57 3.97 -7.30 4.13
N VAL A 58 4.06 -7.41 2.81
CA VAL A 58 3.62 -6.39 1.85
C VAL A 58 2.26 -6.79 1.32
N TYR A 59 1.35 -5.82 1.23
CA TYR A 59 0.02 -5.96 0.66
C TYR A 59 -0.12 -5.01 -0.52
N LYS A 60 -0.35 -5.53 -1.71
CA LYS A 60 -0.77 -4.77 -2.89
C LYS A 60 -2.28 -4.76 -2.95
N VAL A 61 -2.86 -3.59 -2.71
CA VAL A 61 -4.31 -3.40 -2.64
C VAL A 61 -4.79 -2.75 -3.93
N ASN A 62 -5.76 -3.39 -4.58
CA ASN A 62 -6.48 -2.83 -5.73
C ASN A 62 -7.97 -2.67 -5.37
N PRO A 63 -8.41 -1.47 -4.98
CA PRO A 63 -9.82 -1.21 -4.65
C PRO A 63 -10.76 -1.39 -5.86
N PHE A 64 -10.31 -1.07 -7.07
CA PHE A 64 -11.13 -1.19 -8.28
C PHE A 64 -11.46 -2.66 -8.60
N MET A 65 -10.46 -3.54 -8.53
CA MET A 65 -10.62 -4.98 -8.78
C MET A 65 -11.03 -5.78 -7.53
N GLN A 66 -11.30 -5.10 -6.40
CA GLN A 66 -11.58 -5.73 -5.09
C GLN A 66 -10.59 -6.88 -4.77
N THR A 67 -9.30 -6.65 -5.03
CA THR A 67 -8.26 -7.68 -4.92
C THR A 67 -7.12 -7.20 -4.04
N ILE A 68 -6.65 -8.10 -3.16
CA ILE A 68 -5.46 -7.90 -2.33
C ILE A 68 -4.50 -9.06 -2.58
N ILE A 69 -3.26 -8.73 -2.94
CA ILE A 69 -2.17 -9.69 -3.07
C ILE A 69 -1.17 -9.39 -1.97
N TYR A 70 -0.66 -10.41 -1.29
CA TYR A 70 0.32 -10.26 -0.22
C TYR A 70 1.53 -11.17 -0.40
N TRP A 71 2.67 -10.77 0.16
CA TRP A 71 3.90 -11.56 0.17
C TRP A 71 4.84 -11.10 1.30
N MET A 72 5.78 -11.95 1.69
CA MET A 72 6.79 -11.63 2.70
C MET A 72 8.20 -11.52 2.07
N PRO A 73 8.72 -10.31 1.85
CA PRO A 73 10.07 -10.15 1.31
C PRO A 73 11.10 -10.74 2.28
N GLY A 74 11.93 -11.67 1.80
CA GLY A 74 12.96 -12.36 2.59
C GLY A 74 12.65 -13.82 2.87
N ILE A 75 11.40 -14.24 2.65
CA ILE A 75 11.02 -15.65 2.53
C ILE A 75 10.79 -15.88 1.03
N ALA A 76 11.25 -17.00 0.47
CA ALA A 76 11.03 -17.36 -0.94
C ALA A 76 9.57 -17.77 -1.21
N GLU A 77 8.61 -17.02 -0.64
CA GLU A 77 7.19 -17.24 -0.78
C GLU A 77 6.65 -16.65 -2.08
N THR A 78 5.78 -17.41 -2.74
CA THR A 78 5.05 -16.94 -3.91
C THR A 78 3.96 -15.97 -3.44
N PRO A 79 3.79 -14.80 -4.10
CA PRO A 79 2.70 -13.88 -3.79
C PRO A 79 1.35 -14.59 -3.82
N SER A 80 0.55 -14.35 -2.78
CA SER A 80 -0.73 -15.03 -2.55
C SER A 80 -1.87 -14.01 -2.53
N LYS A 81 -3.08 -14.45 -2.90
CA LYS A 81 -4.26 -13.60 -2.97
C LYS A 81 -5.13 -13.82 -1.73
N LEU A 82 -5.59 -12.73 -1.10
CA LEU A 82 -6.64 -12.82 -0.10
C LEU A 82 -7.99 -13.07 -0.76
N VAL A 83 -8.82 -13.87 -0.10
CA VAL A 83 -10.16 -14.25 -0.55
C VAL A 83 -11.23 -13.51 0.26
N ASN A 84 -12.45 -13.43 -0.27
CA ASN A 84 -13.60 -12.80 0.39
C ASN A 84 -13.30 -11.40 0.95
N CYS A 85 -12.63 -10.57 0.12
CA CYS A 85 -12.19 -9.24 0.53
C CYS A 85 -13.31 -8.20 0.39
N ILE A 86 -13.36 -7.26 1.34
CA ILE A 86 -14.15 -6.04 1.24
C ILE A 86 -13.15 -4.88 1.30
N ILE A 87 -13.03 -4.13 0.20
CA ILE A 87 -12.06 -3.03 0.08
C ILE A 87 -12.83 -1.73 -0.08
N LYS A 88 -12.80 -0.89 0.96
CA LYS A 88 -13.32 0.48 0.87
C LYS A 88 -12.29 1.39 0.19
N ASP A 89 -11.05 1.32 0.68
CA ASP A 89 -9.92 2.05 0.14
C ASP A 89 -8.62 1.34 0.53
N ARG A 90 -7.47 1.85 0.07
CA ARG A 90 -6.13 1.30 0.34
C ARG A 90 -5.78 1.15 1.83
N LYS A 91 -6.39 1.94 2.70
CA LYS A 91 -6.13 2.02 4.16
C LYS A 91 -7.26 1.40 4.98
N ASN A 92 -8.36 0.98 4.34
CA ASN A 92 -9.54 0.44 4.97
C ASN A 92 -10.05 -0.76 4.16
N TRP A 93 -9.66 -1.95 4.58
CA TRP A 93 -10.02 -3.19 3.92
C TRP A 93 -9.96 -4.36 4.88
N ILE A 94 -10.61 -5.44 4.51
CA ILE A 94 -10.69 -6.68 5.27
C ILE A 94 -10.67 -7.85 4.28
N GLY A 95 -10.00 -8.94 4.61
CA GLY A 95 -9.90 -10.12 3.76
C GLY A 95 -9.45 -11.35 4.54
N TYR A 96 -9.58 -12.52 3.91
CA TYR A 96 -9.24 -13.80 4.51
C TYR A 96 -8.05 -14.43 3.80
N TYR A 97 -7.19 -15.11 4.55
CA TYR A 97 -6.18 -15.96 3.94
C TYR A 97 -6.82 -17.16 3.26
N SER A 98 -6.33 -17.53 2.08
CA SER A 98 -6.88 -18.62 1.27
C SER A 98 -6.72 -20.01 1.92
N ASP A 99 -5.74 -20.15 2.81
CA ASP A 99 -5.45 -21.36 3.59
C ASP A 99 -6.34 -21.51 4.84
N GLY A 100 -7.21 -20.54 5.13
CA GLY A 100 -8.05 -20.53 6.32
C GLY A 100 -7.34 -20.08 7.61
N SER A 101 -6.09 -19.60 7.54
CA SER A 101 -5.30 -19.14 8.69
C SER A 101 -5.96 -17.98 9.46
N GLY A 102 -6.89 -17.27 8.83
CA GLY A 102 -7.75 -16.32 9.52
C GLY A 102 -8.07 -15.07 8.72
N LEU A 103 -8.53 -14.07 9.47
CA LEU A 103 -8.94 -12.77 8.98
C LEU A 103 -7.81 -11.75 9.14
N VAL A 104 -7.54 -10.97 8.10
CA VAL A 104 -6.66 -9.80 8.15
C VAL A 104 -7.47 -8.55 7.84
N GLU A 105 -7.31 -7.54 8.69
CA GLU A 105 -8.04 -6.29 8.58
C GLU A 105 -7.08 -5.09 8.69
N MET A 106 -7.27 -4.11 7.83
CA MET A 106 -6.58 -2.82 7.84
C MET A 106 -7.60 -1.73 8.13
N ARG A 107 -7.39 -0.95 9.19
CA ARG A 107 -8.18 0.24 9.52
C ARG A 107 -7.29 1.46 9.62
N LYS A 108 -7.62 2.53 8.88
CA LYS A 108 -6.88 3.80 8.86
C LYS A 108 -5.37 3.59 8.59
N GLY A 109 -5.02 2.58 7.78
CA GLY A 109 -3.64 2.26 7.42
C GLY A 109 -2.85 1.52 8.50
N LYS A 110 -3.53 0.97 9.51
CA LYS A 110 -2.93 0.08 10.52
C LYS A 110 -3.62 -1.27 10.49
N LEU A 111 -2.84 -2.35 10.58
CA LEU A 111 -3.40 -3.68 10.74
C LEU A 111 -4.07 -3.81 12.11
N VAL A 112 -5.27 -4.34 12.11
CA VAL A 112 -6.02 -4.69 13.31
C VAL A 112 -5.65 -6.13 13.67
N PRO A 113 -5.07 -6.37 14.85
CA PRO A 113 -4.81 -7.73 15.31
C PRO A 113 -6.15 -8.42 15.59
N ASN A 114 -6.58 -9.31 14.70
CA ASN A 114 -7.76 -10.16 14.89
C ASN A 114 -7.32 -11.54 15.36
N ASN A 115 -7.75 -11.94 16.55
CA ASN A 115 -7.50 -13.28 17.13
C ASN A 115 -6.03 -13.74 17.17
N VAL A 116 -5.08 -12.83 17.00
CA VAL A 116 -3.67 -13.14 17.12
C VAL A 116 -3.36 -13.26 18.62
N PRO A 117 -2.55 -14.24 19.07
CA PRO A 117 -2.08 -14.28 20.46
C PRO A 117 -1.60 -12.89 20.89
N ASN A 118 -1.87 -12.51 22.14
CA ASN A 118 -1.57 -11.17 22.72
C ASN A 118 -0.10 -10.72 22.57
N ASP A 119 0.76 -11.56 22.01
CA ASP A 119 2.19 -11.38 21.83
C ASP A 119 2.55 -10.69 20.51
N TYR A 120 1.66 -10.64 19.50
CA TYR A 120 2.00 -10.01 18.22
C TYR A 120 1.55 -8.55 18.18
N ILE A 121 2.49 -7.67 17.85
CA ILE A 121 2.25 -6.24 17.69
C ILE A 121 2.76 -5.75 16.35
N TYR A 122 2.07 -4.75 15.78
CA TYR A 122 2.54 -4.06 14.58
C TYR A 122 3.19 -2.74 14.99
N ILE A 123 4.46 -2.58 14.63
CA ILE A 123 5.25 -1.39 14.96
C ILE A 123 5.52 -0.55 13.71
N ASN A 124 6.06 0.66 13.90
CA ASN A 124 6.43 1.49 12.77
C ASN A 124 7.70 0.96 12.08
N ARG A 125 7.91 1.35 10.81
CA ARG A 125 9.05 0.93 9.98
C ARG A 125 10.41 1.19 10.64
N PHE A 126 10.59 2.37 11.22
CA PHE A 126 11.87 2.80 11.79
C PHE A 126 12.24 1.96 13.02
N HIS A 127 11.28 1.73 13.91
CA HIS A 127 11.44 0.90 15.09
C HIS A 127 11.72 -0.55 14.69
N TRP A 128 10.99 -1.09 13.70
CA TRP A 128 11.23 -2.43 13.18
C TRP A 128 12.64 -2.59 12.60
N TRP A 129 13.10 -1.59 11.84
CA TRP A 129 14.44 -1.58 11.27
C TRP A 129 15.53 -1.55 12.35
N MET A 130 15.36 -0.70 13.36
CA MET A 130 16.27 -0.65 14.53
C MET A 130 16.34 -1.99 15.27
N LEU A 131 15.21 -2.69 15.45
CA LEU A 131 15.19 -4.00 16.07
C LEU A 131 15.84 -5.07 15.18
N SER A 132 15.67 -4.97 13.87
CA SER A 132 16.23 -5.93 12.91
C SER A 132 17.75 -5.87 12.87
N LEU A 133 18.35 -4.67 12.99
CA LEU A 133 19.80 -4.50 13.05
C LEU A 133 20.44 -5.07 14.32
N LYS A 134 19.71 -5.05 15.44
CA LYS A 134 20.24 -5.53 16.74
C LYS A 134 20.21 -7.05 16.89
N ASN A 135 19.45 -7.74 16.04
CA ASN A 135 19.24 -9.19 16.11
C ASN A 135 19.91 -9.94 14.93
N GLN A 136 20.70 -9.24 14.12
CA GLN A 136 21.66 -9.83 13.17
C GLN A 136 23.00 -10.05 13.86
#